data_AF-A0A248VYA1-F1
#
_entry.id   AF-A0A248VYA1-F1
#
_cell.length_a   1.000
_cell.length_b   1.000
_cell.length_c   1.000
_cell.angle_alpha   90.00
_cell.angle_beta   90.00
_cell.angle_gamma   90.00
#
_symmetry.space_group_name_H-M   'P 1'
#
loop_
_entity.id
_entity.type
_entity.pdbx_description
1 polymer ?
#
loop_
_entity_poly.entity_id
_entity_poly.type
_entity_poly.pdbx_seq_one_letter_code
_entity_poly.pdbx_strand_id
1 'polypeptide(L)'
;MQGMSMQRAGGDAADPQLAARVAVLEHAFTTIAHERMAGLPVLNPNLSVEAIGFERVAGAADEAGHALGILATPWFMSLVWLPLSPSVAGRADGGVPAVSPDQVGPRTFGEHTFDFMPNWQSGLGAFESCSLVSPMDEFASQADVRAIAVEILRVLRTARDRQDVSPQRTPARMAGAPLDRRRFLFGGLSAAEGIKT
;
A
#
# COMPACT_ATOMS: atom_id res chain seq x y z
N MET A 1 7.23 -43.92 35.72
CA MET A 1 6.22 -42.96 35.21
C MET A 1 6.86 -41.58 35.21
N GLN A 2 7.52 -41.21 34.11
CA GLN A 2 8.19 -39.93 33.96
C GLN A 2 7.51 -39.22 32.78
N GLY A 3 6.98 -38.02 33.05
CA GLY A 3 6.18 -37.26 32.11
C GLY A 3 6.99 -36.87 30.89
N MET A 4 6.56 -37.35 29.73
CA MET A 4 7.03 -36.88 28.45
C MET A 4 6.34 -35.54 28.18
N SER A 5 7.00 -34.45 28.58
CA SER A 5 6.66 -33.10 28.15
C SER A 5 6.58 -33.09 26.63
N MET A 6 5.36 -33.05 26.09
CA MET A 6 5.13 -32.65 24.71
C MET A 6 5.44 -31.17 24.61
N GLN A 7 6.70 -30.85 24.30
CA GLN A 7 7.06 -29.59 23.66
C GLN A 7 6.16 -29.45 22.43
N ARG A 8 5.17 -28.54 22.47
CA ARG A 8 4.57 -28.05 21.22
C ARG A 8 5.63 -27.17 20.56
N ALA A 9 6.29 -27.73 19.55
CA ALA A 9 6.90 -26.95 18.50
C ALA A 9 5.78 -26.12 17.87
N GLY A 10 5.64 -24.85 18.28
CA GLY A 10 4.86 -23.85 17.57
C GLY A 10 5.60 -23.49 16.31
N GLY A 11 5.51 -24.36 15.31
CA GLY A 11 5.99 -24.10 13.96
C GLY A 11 5.17 -22.99 13.33
N ASP A 12 5.89 -22.12 12.63
CA ASP A 12 5.42 -21.10 11.69
C ASP A 12 4.41 -21.70 10.69
N ALA A 13 3.15 -21.83 11.12
CA ALA A 13 2.07 -22.21 10.24
C ALA A 13 1.79 -21.01 9.35
N ALA A 14 2.27 -21.08 8.10
CA ALA A 14 1.95 -20.12 7.04
C ALA A 14 0.48 -19.72 7.13
N ASP A 15 0.24 -18.41 7.27
CA ASP A 15 -1.11 -17.87 7.47
C ASP A 15 -2.01 -18.23 6.27
N PRO A 16 -3.01 -19.11 6.45
CA PRO A 16 -3.77 -19.66 5.34
C PRO A 16 -4.68 -18.61 4.69
N GLN A 17 -5.15 -17.61 5.45
CA GLN A 17 -5.98 -16.55 4.91
C GLN A 17 -5.15 -15.63 4.01
N LEU A 18 -3.95 -15.26 4.46
CA LEU A 18 -3.01 -14.48 3.66
C LEU A 18 -2.66 -15.22 2.37
N ALA A 19 -2.26 -16.49 2.47
CA ALA A 19 -1.90 -17.31 1.32
C ALA A 19 -3.05 -17.39 0.30
N ALA A 20 -4.28 -17.62 0.77
CA ALA A 20 -5.47 -17.66 -0.10
C ALA A 20 -5.71 -16.32 -0.81
N ARG A 21 -5.54 -15.19 -0.11
CA ARG A 21 -5.73 -13.85 -0.69
C ARG A 21 -4.67 -13.50 -1.72
N VAL A 22 -3.41 -13.83 -1.45
CA VAL A 22 -2.29 -13.67 -2.38
C VAL A 22 -2.51 -14.50 -3.64
N ALA A 23 -2.96 -15.76 -3.50
CA ALA A 23 -3.28 -16.60 -4.65
C ALA A 23 -4.40 -16.03 -5.52
N VAL A 24 -5.45 -15.45 -4.91
CA VAL A 24 -6.54 -14.79 -5.66
C VAL A 24 -6.04 -13.55 -6.40
N LEU A 25 -5.15 -12.76 -5.78
CA LEU A 25 -4.51 -11.60 -6.43
C LEU A 25 -3.71 -12.04 -7.66
N GLU A 26 -2.79 -12.99 -7.49
CA GLU A 26 -1.94 -13.49 -8.57
C GLU A 26 -2.76 -14.11 -9.70
N HIS A 27 -3.77 -14.92 -9.36
CA HIS A 27 -4.67 -15.50 -10.35
C HIS A 27 -5.43 -14.43 -11.14
N ALA A 28 -5.98 -13.42 -10.46
CA ALA A 28 -6.73 -12.35 -11.13
C ALA A 28 -5.86 -11.61 -12.16
N PHE A 29 -4.62 -11.27 -11.82
CA PHE A 29 -3.72 -10.59 -12.74
C PHE A 29 -3.15 -11.51 -13.82
N THR A 30 -3.00 -12.80 -13.54
CA THR A 30 -2.66 -13.80 -14.56
C THR A 30 -3.76 -13.89 -15.61
N THR A 31 -5.03 -13.92 -15.22
CA THR A 31 -6.16 -13.86 -16.15
C THR A 31 -6.15 -12.57 -16.97
N ILE A 32 -5.85 -11.42 -16.35
CA ILE A 32 -5.70 -10.14 -17.07
C ILE A 32 -4.61 -10.20 -18.13
N ALA A 33 -3.47 -10.80 -17.79
CA ALA A 33 -2.36 -10.98 -18.72
C ALA A 33 -2.79 -11.78 -19.95
N HIS A 34 -3.53 -12.87 -19.76
CA HIS A 34 -3.99 -13.75 -20.84
C HIS A 34 -5.16 -13.21 -21.66
N GLU A 35 -6.07 -12.43 -21.07
CA GLU A 35 -7.29 -11.99 -21.75
C GLU A 35 -7.15 -10.58 -22.33
N ARG A 36 -6.79 -9.62 -21.47
CA ARG A 36 -6.87 -8.18 -21.80
C ARG A 36 -5.56 -7.63 -22.32
N MET A 37 -4.44 -8.17 -21.85
CA MET A 37 -3.12 -7.68 -22.21
C MET A 37 -2.43 -8.51 -23.28
N ALA A 38 -2.94 -9.69 -23.61
CA ALA A 38 -2.32 -10.60 -24.56
C ALA A 38 -2.09 -9.93 -25.93
N GLY A 39 -0.86 -10.04 -26.43
CA GLY A 39 -0.44 -9.47 -27.71
C GLY A 39 -0.15 -7.96 -27.69
N LEU A 40 -0.31 -7.27 -26.55
CA LEU A 40 0.10 -5.87 -26.45
C LEU A 40 1.63 -5.75 -26.38
N PRO A 41 2.24 -4.76 -27.07
CA PRO A 41 3.70 -4.60 -27.13
C PRO A 41 4.32 -4.15 -25.80
N VAL A 42 3.49 -3.75 -24.84
CA VAL A 42 3.93 -3.33 -23.49
C VAL A 42 4.33 -4.51 -22.60
N LEU A 43 4.01 -5.75 -23.00
CA LEU A 43 4.36 -6.94 -22.23
C LEU A 43 5.83 -7.28 -22.40
N ASN A 44 6.55 -7.40 -21.29
CA ASN A 44 7.86 -8.05 -21.27
C ASN A 44 7.69 -9.58 -21.26
N PRO A 45 8.06 -10.30 -22.33
CA PRO A 45 7.82 -11.75 -22.45
C PRO A 45 8.69 -12.59 -21.50
N ASN A 46 9.73 -12.02 -20.87
CA ASN A 46 10.60 -12.72 -19.93
C ASN A 46 10.04 -12.72 -18.50
N LEU A 47 8.92 -12.04 -18.28
CA LEU A 47 8.31 -11.86 -16.97
C LEU A 47 6.96 -12.59 -16.91
N SER A 48 6.57 -12.94 -15.69
CA SER A 48 5.23 -13.45 -15.37
C SER A 48 4.60 -12.61 -14.27
N VAL A 49 3.29 -12.80 -14.05
CA VAL A 49 2.63 -12.24 -12.88
C VAL A 49 3.14 -12.96 -11.64
N GLU A 50 3.51 -12.21 -10.60
CA GLU A 50 3.96 -12.76 -9.32
C GLU A 50 3.61 -11.84 -8.16
N ALA A 51 3.05 -12.40 -7.09
CA ALA A 51 2.83 -11.71 -5.83
C ALA A 51 4.00 -11.97 -4.86
N ILE A 52 4.83 -10.96 -4.61
CA ILE A 52 6.13 -11.08 -3.96
C ILE A 52 6.06 -10.54 -2.53
N GLY A 53 6.47 -11.38 -1.58
CA GLY A 53 6.78 -10.98 -0.21
C GLY A 53 5.58 -10.42 0.55
N PHE A 54 4.37 -10.92 0.37
CA PHE A 54 3.21 -10.43 1.12
C PHE A 54 3.29 -10.83 2.60
N GLU A 55 3.12 -9.84 3.48
CA GLU A 55 3.04 -10.03 4.94
C GLU A 55 1.89 -9.23 5.51
N ARG A 56 1.31 -9.71 6.63
CA ARG A 56 0.33 -8.92 7.37
C ARG A 56 0.96 -7.63 7.85
N VAL A 57 0.17 -6.56 7.77
CA VAL A 57 0.54 -5.28 8.33
C VAL A 57 0.33 -5.35 9.85
N ALA A 58 1.39 -5.13 10.63
CA ALA A 58 1.34 -5.03 12.08
C ALA A 58 1.07 -3.58 12.49
N GLY A 59 -0.07 -3.26 13.11
CA GLY A 59 -0.40 -1.86 13.43
C GLY A 59 -1.71 -1.67 14.19
N ALA A 60 -2.16 -0.42 14.28
CA ALA A 60 -3.42 -0.02 14.91
C ALA A 60 -4.61 -0.81 14.36
N ALA A 61 -5.72 -0.86 15.12
CA ALA A 61 -6.90 -1.68 14.81
C ALA A 61 -7.44 -1.51 13.37
N ASP A 62 -7.26 -0.33 12.77
CA ASP A 62 -7.74 -0.02 11.41
C ASP A 62 -6.84 -0.61 10.31
N GLU A 63 -5.58 -0.95 10.61
CA GLU A 63 -4.67 -1.66 9.70
C GLU A 63 -4.70 -3.18 9.92
N ALA A 64 -5.17 -3.63 11.09
CA ALA A 64 -5.32 -5.03 11.46
C ALA A 64 -6.37 -5.73 10.58
N GLY A 65 -5.92 -6.29 9.47
CA GLY A 65 -6.80 -6.85 8.43
C GLY A 65 -6.27 -6.71 7.01
N HIS A 66 -5.12 -6.07 6.85
CA HIS A 66 -4.46 -5.88 5.56
C HIS A 66 -3.13 -6.62 5.48
N ALA A 67 -2.71 -6.89 4.26
CA ALA A 67 -1.38 -7.36 3.93
C ALA A 67 -0.71 -6.39 2.95
N LEU A 68 0.61 -6.31 3.04
CA LEU A 68 1.44 -5.50 2.14
C LEU A 68 2.43 -6.40 1.43
N GLY A 69 2.52 -6.23 0.12
CA GLY A 69 3.49 -6.91 -0.74
C GLY A 69 3.62 -6.20 -2.08
N ILE A 70 4.41 -6.77 -2.98
CA ILE A 70 4.60 -6.24 -4.33
C ILE A 70 3.92 -7.16 -5.33
N LEU A 71 3.14 -6.59 -6.24
CA LEU A 71 2.64 -7.29 -7.42
C LEU A 71 3.52 -6.92 -8.61
N ALA A 72 4.24 -7.90 -9.14
CA ALA A 72 4.93 -7.80 -10.40
C ALA A 72 4.05 -8.36 -11.52
N THR A 73 4.02 -7.67 -12.65
CA THR A 73 3.40 -8.12 -13.89
C THR A 73 4.37 -7.86 -15.04
N PRO A 74 4.13 -8.47 -16.23
CA PRO A 74 4.93 -8.15 -17.41
C PRO A 74 4.87 -6.69 -17.88
N TRP A 75 3.99 -5.84 -17.34
CA TRP A 75 3.79 -4.45 -17.80
C TRP A 75 3.89 -3.38 -16.70
N PHE A 76 3.77 -3.75 -15.42
CA PHE A 76 4.06 -2.87 -14.27
C PHE A 76 4.53 -3.67 -13.05
N MET A 77 5.14 -2.97 -12.10
CA MET A 77 5.33 -3.41 -10.72
C MET A 77 4.72 -2.40 -9.75
N SER A 78 3.93 -2.86 -8.78
CA SER A 78 3.25 -2.00 -7.80
C SER A 78 3.35 -2.52 -6.37
N LEU A 79 3.37 -1.59 -5.42
CA LEU A 79 3.14 -1.87 -4.01
C LEU A 79 1.64 -2.04 -3.80
N VAL A 80 1.22 -3.12 -3.14
CA VAL A 80 -0.20 -3.49 -2.99
C VAL A 80 -0.56 -3.55 -1.51
N TRP A 81 -1.62 -2.83 -1.16
CA TRP A 81 -2.31 -2.93 0.12
C TRP A 81 -3.54 -3.80 -0.06
N LEU A 82 -3.49 -5.01 0.47
CA LEU A 82 -4.44 -6.09 0.19
C LEU A 82 -5.33 -6.36 1.41
N PRO A 83 -6.64 -6.08 1.33
CA PRO A 83 -7.59 -6.51 2.36
C PRO A 83 -7.67 -8.04 2.45
N LEU A 84 -7.59 -8.56 3.68
CA LEU A 84 -7.65 -10.00 3.95
C LEU A 84 -9.09 -10.54 4.03
N SER A 85 -10.04 -9.64 4.27
CA SER A 85 -11.49 -9.88 4.21
C SER A 85 -12.10 -8.91 3.18
N PRO A 86 -11.99 -9.21 1.87
CA PRO A 86 -12.41 -8.28 0.84
C PRO A 86 -13.93 -8.15 0.78
N SER A 87 -14.43 -6.94 0.54
CA SER A 87 -15.78 -6.77 0.03
C SER A 87 -15.78 -7.17 -1.45
N VAL A 88 -16.40 -8.31 -1.76
CA VAL A 88 -16.55 -8.84 -3.12
C VAL A 88 -17.82 -8.35 -3.81
N ALA A 89 -18.71 -7.68 -3.08
CA ALA A 89 -19.92 -7.10 -3.63
C ALA A 89 -19.55 -5.90 -4.53
N GLY A 90 -19.60 -6.11 -5.84
CA GLY A 90 -19.71 -5.04 -6.84
C GLY A 90 -20.82 -4.06 -6.43
N ARG A 91 -20.69 -2.76 -6.68
CA ARG A 91 -21.88 -1.90 -6.61
C ARG A 91 -22.86 -2.36 -7.70
N ALA A 92 -24.16 -2.31 -7.41
CA ALA A 92 -25.22 -2.68 -8.35
C ALA A 92 -25.25 -1.77 -9.61
N ASP A 93 -24.53 -0.64 -9.60
CA ASP A 93 -24.39 0.30 -10.70
C ASP A 93 -23.16 0.05 -11.60
N GLY A 94 -22.40 -1.03 -11.35
CA GLY A 94 -21.19 -1.35 -12.12
C GLY A 94 -19.97 -0.49 -11.75
N GLY A 95 -20.06 0.35 -10.71
CA GLY A 95 -18.92 1.07 -10.16
C GLY A 95 -17.99 0.17 -9.32
N VAL A 96 -16.73 0.58 -9.23
CA VAL A 96 -15.76 0.09 -8.23
C VAL A 96 -16.42 0.18 -6.84
N PRO A 97 -16.66 -0.93 -6.12
CA PRO A 97 -16.96 -0.89 -4.69
C PRO A 97 -15.86 -0.09 -4.03
N ALA A 98 -16.25 1.06 -3.48
CA ALA A 98 -15.33 1.88 -2.73
C ALA A 98 -14.77 0.98 -1.60
N VAL A 99 -13.45 0.77 -1.60
CA VAL A 99 -12.73 0.88 -0.32
C VAL A 99 -13.27 2.17 0.27
N SER A 100 -13.94 2.12 1.42
CA SER A 100 -14.69 3.27 1.93
C SER A 100 -13.78 4.51 1.85
N PRO A 101 -14.26 5.69 1.42
CA PRO A 101 -13.39 6.86 1.18
C PRO A 101 -12.52 7.26 2.37
N ASP A 102 -12.93 6.86 3.57
CA ASP A 102 -12.26 6.95 4.86
C ASP A 102 -11.10 5.94 5.06
N GLN A 103 -10.93 4.99 4.16
CA GLN A 103 -9.90 3.94 4.17
C GLN A 103 -8.88 4.05 3.03
N VAL A 104 -9.08 4.99 2.10
CA VAL A 104 -8.16 5.28 1.00
C VAL A 104 -7.38 6.54 1.32
N GLY A 105 -6.05 6.48 1.26
CA GLY A 105 -5.24 7.66 1.52
C GLY A 105 -3.74 7.40 1.54
N PRO A 106 -2.94 8.46 1.77
CA PRO A 106 -1.50 8.33 1.86
C PRO A 106 -1.12 7.40 3.02
N ARG A 107 -0.24 6.43 2.74
CA ARG A 107 0.32 5.52 3.74
C ARG A 107 1.79 5.84 3.96
N THR A 108 2.20 5.88 5.23
CA THR A 108 3.56 6.29 5.60
C THR A 108 4.35 5.10 6.15
N PHE A 109 5.56 4.91 5.63
CA PHE A 109 6.55 3.91 6.04
C PHE A 109 7.87 4.62 6.32
N GLY A 110 8.20 4.83 7.59
CA GLY A 110 9.30 5.71 7.93
C GLY A 110 9.04 7.14 7.48
N GLU A 111 10.03 7.72 6.82
CA GLU A 111 9.95 9.07 6.25
C GLU A 111 9.30 9.07 4.85
N HIS A 112 8.84 7.92 4.36
CA HIS A 112 8.28 7.77 3.02
C HIS A 112 6.76 7.71 3.07
N THR A 113 6.09 8.59 2.34
CA THR A 113 4.64 8.58 2.16
C THR A 113 4.31 8.20 0.73
N PHE A 114 3.38 7.27 0.56
CA PHE A 114 2.92 6.76 -0.73
C PHE A 114 1.42 7.02 -0.89
N ASP A 115 1.05 7.53 -2.06
CA ASP A 115 -0.36 7.68 -2.43
C ASP A 115 -0.87 6.37 -3.01
N PHE A 116 -1.67 5.67 -2.22
CA PHE A 116 -2.33 4.44 -2.62
C PHE A 116 -3.66 4.75 -3.30
N MET A 117 -3.83 4.20 -4.51
CA MET A 117 -5.03 4.38 -5.31
C MET A 117 -5.99 3.20 -5.13
N PRO A 118 -7.29 3.47 -5.01
CA PRO A 118 -8.28 2.42 -4.87
C PRO A 118 -8.46 1.72 -6.21
N ASN A 119 -8.48 0.39 -6.16
CA ASN A 119 -8.68 -0.48 -7.30
C ASN A 119 -9.77 -1.50 -6.99
N TRP A 120 -10.37 -2.04 -8.03
CA TRP A 120 -11.25 -3.20 -7.92
C TRP A 120 -11.06 -4.13 -9.10
N GLN A 121 -11.11 -5.42 -8.80
CA GLN A 121 -11.06 -6.45 -9.81
C GLN A 121 -12.06 -7.56 -9.48
N SER A 122 -12.84 -7.98 -10.49
CA SER A 122 -13.78 -9.09 -10.34
C SER A 122 -13.07 -10.34 -9.83
N GLY A 123 -13.69 -11.03 -8.86
CA GLY A 123 -13.10 -12.18 -8.16
C GLY A 123 -12.08 -11.83 -7.07
N LEU A 124 -11.37 -10.71 -7.19
CA LEU A 124 -10.41 -10.23 -6.19
C LEU A 124 -11.05 -9.33 -5.11
N GLY A 125 -12.03 -8.53 -5.52
CA GLY A 125 -12.60 -7.46 -4.71
C GLY A 125 -11.79 -6.17 -4.76
N ALA A 126 -12.05 -5.28 -3.80
CA ALA A 126 -11.36 -4.01 -3.68
C ALA A 126 -9.97 -4.18 -3.04
N PHE A 127 -9.01 -3.39 -3.50
CA PHE A 127 -7.64 -3.32 -2.97
C PHE A 127 -7.06 -1.94 -3.28
N GLU A 128 -5.89 -1.62 -2.73
CA GLU A 128 -5.18 -0.40 -3.12
C GLU A 128 -3.80 -0.72 -3.67
N SER A 129 -3.30 0.13 -4.56
CA SER A 129 -1.94 0.00 -5.08
C SER A 129 -1.27 1.34 -5.32
N CYS A 130 0.06 1.34 -5.26
CA CYS A 130 0.92 2.44 -5.64
C CYS A 130 1.90 1.94 -6.71
N SER A 131 1.89 2.53 -7.89
CA SER A 131 2.78 2.13 -8.99
C SER A 131 4.23 2.44 -8.64
N LEU A 132 5.11 1.45 -8.76
CA LEU A 132 6.54 1.61 -8.50
C LEU A 132 7.32 1.74 -9.81
N VAL A 133 7.07 0.83 -10.75
CA VAL A 133 7.78 0.79 -12.04
C VAL A 133 6.82 0.47 -13.17
N SER A 134 6.93 1.25 -14.24
CA SER A 134 6.30 1.03 -15.54
C SER A 134 7.01 1.91 -16.57
N PRO A 135 7.33 1.41 -17.78
CA PRO A 135 7.18 0.02 -18.24
C PRO A 135 8.18 -0.95 -17.55
N MET A 136 8.05 -2.25 -17.83
CA MET A 136 8.87 -3.33 -17.25
C MET A 136 9.94 -3.87 -18.21
N ASP A 137 10.21 -3.17 -19.30
CA ASP A 137 11.16 -3.53 -20.36
C ASP A 137 12.63 -3.56 -19.90
N GLU A 138 12.99 -2.73 -18.92
CA GLU A 138 14.35 -2.70 -18.36
C GLU A 138 14.74 -3.97 -17.58
N PHE A 139 13.77 -4.81 -17.19
CA PHE A 139 14.04 -6.05 -16.46
C PHE A 139 14.35 -7.21 -17.41
N ALA A 140 15.55 -7.78 -17.27
CA ALA A 140 15.96 -8.92 -18.09
C ALA A 140 15.32 -10.25 -17.66
N SER A 141 15.02 -10.41 -16.36
CA SER A 141 14.50 -11.66 -15.83
C SER A 141 13.58 -11.48 -14.61
N GLN A 142 12.76 -12.51 -14.34
CA GLN A 142 11.96 -12.60 -13.12
C GLN A 142 12.81 -12.54 -11.84
N ALA A 143 14.06 -13.03 -11.89
CA ALA A 143 14.97 -12.99 -10.75
C ALA A 143 15.37 -11.55 -10.40
N ASP A 144 15.59 -10.69 -11.41
CA ASP A 144 15.92 -9.27 -11.21
C ASP A 144 14.73 -8.52 -10.59
N VAL A 145 13.53 -8.78 -11.08
CA VAL A 145 12.28 -8.24 -10.51
C VAL A 145 12.14 -8.64 -9.05
N ARG A 146 12.34 -9.92 -8.73
CA ARG A 146 12.27 -10.42 -7.34
C ARG A 146 13.31 -9.77 -6.44
N ALA A 147 14.55 -9.63 -6.91
CA ALA A 147 15.62 -9.01 -6.14
C ALA A 147 15.28 -7.56 -5.78
N ILE A 148 14.80 -6.77 -6.76
CA ILE A 148 14.39 -5.38 -6.55
C ILE A 148 13.16 -5.31 -5.63
N ALA A 149 12.15 -6.13 -5.85
CA ALA A 149 10.94 -6.16 -5.02
C ALA A 149 11.26 -6.49 -3.54
N VAL A 150 12.10 -7.50 -3.30
CA VAL A 150 12.52 -7.87 -1.95
C VAL A 150 13.29 -6.73 -1.28
N GLU A 151 14.17 -6.03 -2.01
CA GLU A 151 14.91 -4.91 -1.45
C GLU A 151 14.01 -3.72 -1.11
N ILE A 152 13.04 -3.39 -1.97
CA ILE A 152 12.04 -2.34 -1.69
C ILE A 152 11.27 -2.68 -0.40
N LEU A 153 10.75 -3.91 -0.29
CA LEU A 153 10.03 -4.35 0.91
C LEU A 153 10.90 -4.32 2.16
N ARG A 154 12.16 -4.74 2.06
CA ARG A 154 13.12 -4.69 3.17
C ARG A 154 13.34 -3.27 3.67
N VAL A 155 13.55 -2.31 2.76
CA VAL A 155 13.73 -0.89 3.10
C VAL A 155 12.48 -0.33 3.78
N LEU A 156 11.30 -0.55 3.20
CA LEU A 156 10.03 -0.06 3.75
C LEU A 156 9.72 -0.62 5.15
N ARG A 157 9.93 -1.92 5.35
CA ARG A 157 9.73 -2.58 6.65
C ARG A 157 10.71 -2.09 7.70
N THR A 158 11.99 -1.98 7.34
CA THR A 158 13.01 -1.43 8.24
C THR A 158 12.67 0.00 8.67
N ALA A 159 12.15 0.80 7.74
CA ALA A 159 11.77 2.18 8.02
C ALA A 159 10.56 2.27 8.97
N ARG A 160 9.56 1.39 8.78
CA ARG A 160 8.39 1.24 9.66
C ARG A 160 8.78 0.80 11.07
N ASP A 161 9.56 -0.28 11.20
CA ASP A 161 9.97 -0.83 12.50
C ASP A 161 10.71 0.22 13.35
N ARG A 162 11.53 1.07 12.71
CA ARG A 162 12.22 2.18 13.39
C ARG A 162 11.26 3.24 13.93
N GLN A 163 10.14 3.51 13.24
CA GLN A 163 9.12 4.43 13.75
C GLN A 163 8.41 3.87 14.96
N ASP A 164 8.05 2.58 14.92
CA ASP A 164 7.33 1.92 16.01
C ASP A 164 8.18 1.83 17.30
N VAL A 165 9.50 1.71 17.16
CA VAL A 165 10.44 1.65 18.30
C VAL A 165 10.79 3.03 18.88
N SER A 166 10.59 4.12 18.12
CA SER A 166 10.93 5.46 18.62
C SER A 166 9.87 5.92 19.63
N PRO A 167 10.22 6.17 20.91
CA PRO A 167 9.28 6.76 21.85
C PRO A 167 8.85 8.11 21.29
N GLN A 168 7.54 8.35 21.24
CA GLN A 168 6.91 9.56 20.74
C GLN A 168 7.72 10.77 21.17
N ARG A 169 8.41 11.41 20.22
CA ARG A 169 9.03 12.71 20.44
C ARG A 169 7.86 13.64 20.73
N THR A 170 7.70 13.98 22.00
CA THR A 170 6.69 14.94 22.47
C THR A 170 6.71 16.12 21.51
N PRO A 171 5.59 16.55 20.91
CA PRO A 171 5.62 17.71 20.05
C PRO A 171 6.11 18.87 20.91
N ALA A 172 7.32 19.36 20.60
CA ALA A 172 7.81 20.59 21.14
C ALA A 172 6.76 21.64 20.79
N ARG A 173 6.11 22.17 21.82
CA ARG A 173 5.13 23.24 21.76
C ARG A 173 5.78 24.44 21.06
N MET A 174 5.64 24.53 19.74
CA MET A 174 5.83 25.78 19.03
C MET A 174 4.52 26.56 19.11
N ALA A 175 4.49 27.49 20.07
CA ALA A 175 3.58 28.60 20.03
C ALA A 175 3.81 29.39 18.73
N GLY A 176 2.76 29.56 17.94
CA GLY A 176 2.82 30.31 16.68
C GLY A 176 1.44 30.41 16.03
N ALA A 177 0.62 31.32 16.58
CA ALA A 177 -0.59 31.99 16.06
C ALA A 177 -1.54 31.30 15.05
N PRO A 178 -2.87 31.44 15.22
CA PRO A 178 -3.84 30.97 14.23
C PRO A 178 -3.74 31.80 12.94
N LEU A 179 -3.50 31.13 11.81
CA LEU A 179 -3.65 31.72 10.48
C LEU A 179 -5.14 31.90 10.19
N ASP A 180 -5.61 33.14 10.37
CA ASP A 180 -6.95 33.57 10.01
C ASP A 180 -7.09 33.60 8.47
N ARG A 181 -7.69 32.55 7.91
CA ARG A 181 -7.82 32.31 6.45
C ARG A 181 -8.82 33.24 5.76
N ARG A 182 -9.32 34.30 6.40
CA ARG A 182 -10.37 35.20 5.86
C ARG A 182 -9.89 36.58 5.40
N ARG A 183 -8.58 36.85 5.35
CA ARG A 183 -8.06 38.17 4.96
C ARG A 183 -7.43 38.27 3.56
N PHE A 184 -7.62 37.28 2.68
CA PHE A 184 -6.97 37.26 1.36
C PHE A 184 -7.87 37.49 0.14
N LEU A 185 -9.12 37.94 0.30
CA LEU A 185 -10.03 38.15 -0.84
C LEU A 185 -10.79 39.48 -0.92
N PHE A 186 -10.49 40.47 -0.06
CA PHE A 186 -10.99 41.83 -0.30
C PHE A 186 -9.88 42.84 -0.04
N GLY A 187 -9.40 43.43 -1.14
CA GLY A 187 -8.47 44.56 -1.13
C GLY A 187 -9.11 45.81 -0.55
N GLY A 188 -8.28 46.67 0.04
CA GLY A 188 -8.72 47.97 0.56
C GLY A 188 -7.60 48.72 1.27
N LEU A 189 -6.77 49.37 0.45
CA LEU A 189 -5.99 50.60 0.66
C LEU A 189 -5.42 50.93 2.06
N SER A 190 -4.09 51.04 2.07
CA SER A 190 -3.30 51.75 3.08
C SER A 190 -3.50 53.27 2.93
N ALA A 191 -3.72 53.97 4.05
CA ALA A 191 -3.38 55.38 4.22
C ALA A 191 -2.89 55.61 5.66
N ALA A 192 -1.60 55.94 5.77
CA ALA A 192 -1.01 56.68 6.89
C ALA A 192 -1.66 58.09 6.98
N GLU A 193 -1.59 58.92 8.01
CA GLU A 193 -0.59 59.19 9.05
C GLU A 193 -1.16 60.29 10.00
N GLY A 194 -0.55 60.50 11.17
CA GLY A 194 -0.65 61.76 11.96
C GLY A 194 -1.13 61.56 13.41
N ILE A 195 -0.27 61.24 14.38
CA ILE A 195 0.62 62.11 15.21
C ILE A 195 -0.12 62.96 16.28
N LYS A 196 0.21 62.63 17.55
CA LYS A 196 0.38 63.43 18.81
C LYS A 196 -0.41 64.76 18.94
N THR A 197 -1.06 65.07 20.06
CA THR A 197 -0.61 65.06 21.48
C THR A 197 -1.82 65.07 22.38
#